data_AF-A0A2H0SN84-F1
#
_entry.id   AF-A0A2H0SN84-F1
#
_cell.length_a   1.000
_cell.length_b   1.000
_cell.length_c   1.000
_cell.angle_alpha   90.00
_cell.angle_beta   90.00
_cell.angle_gamma   90.00
#
_symmetry.space_group_name_H-M   'P 1'
#
loop_
_entity.id
_entity.type
_entity.pdbx_description
1 polymer ?
#
loop_
_entity_poly.entity_id
_entity_poly.type
_entity_poly.pdbx_seq_one_letter_code
_entity_poly.pdbx_strand_id
1 'polypeptide(L)' 'MSDSTPTTFGQHRAEALEARLKSAIAKRRQLARAEFASADPLSSRFKQDGERAARQIDRLQQEIKSGR' A
#
# COMPACT_ATOMS: atom_id res chain seq x y z
N MET A 1 -30.49 3.18 15.56
CA MET A 1 -29.94 1.88 15.13
C MET A 1 -29.53 2.08 13.68
N SER A 2 -28.23 2.05 13.38
CA SER A 2 -27.76 2.32 12.02
C SER A 2 -27.85 1.04 11.21
N ASP A 3 -28.70 1.06 10.19
CA ASP A 3 -28.89 -0.02 9.23
C ASP A 3 -27.59 -0.26 8.45
N SER A 4 -26.91 -1.35 8.79
CA SER A 4 -25.78 -1.87 8.02
C SER A 4 -26.33 -2.44 6.71
N THR A 5 -26.41 -1.61 5.66
CA THR A 5 -26.68 -2.10 4.31
C THR A 5 -25.66 -3.19 3.95
N PRO A 6 -26.09 -4.36 3.46
CA PRO A 6 -25.17 -5.42 3.10
C PRO A 6 -24.22 -4.92 2.01
N THR A 7 -22.93 -4.86 2.32
CA THR A 7 -21.90 -4.45 1.38
C THR A 7 -21.91 -5.40 0.18
N THR A 8 -22.11 -4.87 -1.02
CA THR A 8 -22.12 -5.67 -2.25
C THR A 8 -20.72 -6.24 -2.52
N PHE A 9 -20.60 -7.35 -3.24
CA PHE A 9 -19.31 -7.95 -3.63
C PHE A 9 -18.30 -6.93 -4.20
N GLY A 10 -18.79 -5.95 -4.99
CA GLY A 10 -17.96 -4.84 -5.50
C GLY A 10 -17.44 -3.89 -4.42
N GLN A 11 -18.22 -3.63 -3.37
CA GLN A 11 -17.81 -2.78 -2.23
C GLN A 11 -16.74 -3.47 -1.38
N HIS A 12 -16.91 -4.77 -1.09
CA HIS A 12 -15.88 -5.56 -0.41
C HIS A 12 -14.55 -5.60 -1.18
N ARG A 13 -14.62 -5.70 -2.51
CA ARG A 13 -13.42 -5.66 -3.35
C ARG A 13 -12.72 -4.30 -3.30
N ALA A 14 -13.48 -3.21 -3.37
CA ALA A 14 -12.95 -1.86 -3.26
C ALA A 14 -12.28 -1.62 -1.89
N GLU A 15 -12.95 -2.00 -0.80
CA GLU A 15 -12.41 -1.91 0.57
C GLU A 15 -11.11 -2.71 0.73
N ALA A 16 -11.05 -3.92 0.16
CA ALA A 16 -9.84 -4.74 0.19
C ALA A 16 -8.68 -4.09 -0.58
N LEU A 17 -8.95 -3.48 -1.73
CA LEU A 17 -7.94 -2.75 -2.51
C LEU A 17 -7.44 -1.51 -1.75
N GLU A 18 -8.34 -0.76 -1.13
CA GLU A 18 -7.97 0.39 -0.30
C GLU A 18 -7.15 -0.02 0.93
N ALA A 19 -7.51 -1.12 1.60
CA ALA A 19 -6.75 -1.66 2.72
C ALA A 19 -5.33 -2.07 2.30
N ARG A 20 -5.19 -2.74 1.14
CA ARG A 20 -3.89 -3.08 0.55
C ARG A 20 -3.07 -1.83 0.22
N LEU A 21 -3.69 -0.79 -0.34
CA LEU A 21 -3.02 0.48 -0.62
C LEU A 21 -2.51 1.16 0.65
N LYS A 22 -3.35 1.26 1.69
CA LYS A 22 -2.97 1.82 3.00
C LYS A 22 -1.78 1.05 3.61
N SER A 23 -1.81 -0.29 3.56
CA SER A 23 -0.71 -1.12 4.04
C SER A 23 0.59 -0.90 3.25
N ALA A 24 0.51 -0.82 1.93
CA ALA A 24 1.68 -0.55 1.08
C ALA A 24 2.31 0.82 1.37
N ILE A 25 1.48 1.86 1.57
CA ILE A 25 1.94 3.20 1.96
C ILE A 25 2.62 3.16 3.34
N ALA A 26 2.04 2.48 4.32
CA ALA A 26 2.63 2.34 5.65
C ALA A 26 4.01 1.65 5.57
N LYS A 27 4.11 0.57 4.79
CA LYS A 27 5.36 -0.15 4.53
C LYS A 27 6.41 0.77 3.89
N ARG A 28 6.03 1.55 2.86
CA ARG A 28 6.95 2.51 2.21
C ARG A 28 7.52 3.53 3.20
N ARG A 29 6.68 4.03 4.12
CA ARG A 29 7.11 4.97 5.18
C ARG A 29 8.06 4.31 6.18
N GLN A 30 7.77 3.07 6.59
CA GLN A 30 8.68 2.31 7.47
C GLN A 30 10.04 2.08 6.80
N LEU A 31 10.05 1.70 5.53
CA LEU A 31 11.28 1.50 4.76
C LEU A 31 12.08 2.79 4.60
N ALA A 32 11.42 3.94 4.38
CA ALA A 32 12.09 5.24 4.33
C ALA A 32 12.79 5.59 5.66
N ARG A 33 12.13 5.30 6.79
CA ARG A 33 12.73 5.50 8.12
C ARG A 33 13.92 4.56 8.34
N ALA A 34 13.79 3.30 7.93
CA ALA A 34 14.86 2.31 8.05
C ALA A 34 16.06 2.65 7.15
N GLU A 35 15.82 3.11 5.92
CA GLU A 35 16.85 3.61 5.00
C GLU A 35 17.64 4.75 5.64
N PHE A 36 16.96 5.75 6.21
CA PHE A 36 17.60 6.88 6.88
C PHE A 36 18.38 6.49 8.14
N ALA A 37 17.87 5.53 8.91
CA ALA A 37 18.48 5.09 10.17
C ALA A 37 19.63 4.07 9.99
N SER A 38 19.90 3.63 8.76
CA SER A 38 20.85 2.54 8.49
C SER A 38 22.05 3.03 7.68
N ALA A 39 23.18 2.35 7.86
CA ALA A 39 24.34 2.47 6.98
C ALA A 39 24.32 1.38 5.90
N ASP A 40 25.23 1.49 4.93
CA ASP A 40 25.41 0.45 3.93
C ASP A 40 25.90 -0.87 4.56
N PRO A 41 25.46 -2.03 4.05
CA PRO A 41 24.63 -2.22 2.84
C PRO A 41 23.11 -2.20 3.12
N LEU A 42 22.69 -2.01 4.37
CA LEU A 42 21.28 -2.12 4.77
C LEU A 42 20.44 -0.97 4.21
N SER A 43 20.96 0.26 4.20
CA SER A 43 20.30 1.41 3.58
C SER A 43 19.98 1.15 2.09
N SER A 44 20.96 0.65 1.34
CA SER A 44 20.79 0.26 -0.08
C SER A 44 19.70 -0.80 -0.26
N ARG A 45 19.61 -1.79 0.64
CA ARG A 45 18.53 -2.79 0.62
C ARG A 45 17.17 -2.17 0.92
N PHE A 46 17.07 -1.31 1.94
CA PHE A 46 15.82 -0.62 2.29
C PHE A 46 15.34 0.30 1.17
N LYS A 47 16.25 0.95 0.45
CA LYS A 47 15.95 1.73 -0.75
C LYS A 47 15.33 0.86 -1.85
N GLN A 48 15.95 -0.28 -2.19
CA GLN A 48 15.42 -1.21 -3.19
C GLN A 48 14.03 -1.75 -2.83
N ASP A 49 13.83 -2.11 -1.56
CA ASP A 49 12.52 -2.56 -1.08
C ASP A 49 11.50 -1.41 -1.06
N GLY A 50 11.95 -0.18 -0.79
CA GLY A 50 11.14 1.04 -0.88
C GLY A 50 10.65 1.30 -2.30
N GLU A 51 11.51 1.13 -3.31
CA GLU A 51 11.15 1.25 -4.73
C GLU A 51 10.14 0.18 -5.16
N ARG A 52 10.29 -1.06 -4.67
CA ARG A 52 9.29 -2.13 -4.90
C ARG A 52 7.94 -1.76 -4.30
N ALA A 53 7.93 -1.24 -3.07
CA ALA A 53 6.70 -0.78 -2.42
C ALA A 53 6.05 0.39 -3.18
N ALA A 54 6.84 1.33 -3.73
CA ALA A 54 6.34 2.42 -4.55
C ALA A 54 5.62 1.90 -5.81
N ARG A 55 6.23 0.98 -6.56
CA ARG A 55 5.59 0.37 -7.73
C ARG A 55 4.29 -0.38 -7.39
N GLN A 56 4.22 -0.99 -6.20
CA GLN A 56 3.01 -1.64 -5.72
C GLN A 56 1.91 -0.61 -5.42
N ILE A 57 2.25 0.52 -4.81
CA ILE A 57 1.33 1.63 -4.57
C ILE A 57 0.76 2.15 -5.89
N ASP A 58 1.61 2.41 -6.88
CA ASP A 58 1.19 2.92 -8.19
C ASP A 58 0.22 1.95 -8.87
N ARG A 59 0.51 0.65 -8.83
CA ARG A 59 -0.38 -0.39 -9.38
C ARG A 59 -1.74 -0.39 -8.69
N LEU A 60 -1.76 -0.37 -7.35
CA LEU A 60 -3.02 -0.37 -6.58
C LEU A 60 -3.84 0.90 -6.83
N GLN A 61 -3.19 2.05 -6.94
CA GLN A 61 -3.86 3.31 -7.29
C GLN A 61 -4.46 3.25 -8.70
N GLN A 62 -3.75 2.67 -9.66
CA GLN A 62 -4.26 2.45 -11.02
C GLN A 62 -5.45 1.48 -11.03
N GLU A 63 -5.37 0.36 -10.31
CA GLU A 63 -6.47 -0.61 -10.17
C GLU A 63 -7.73 0.08 -9.64
N ILE A 64 -7.61 0.83 -8.53
CA ILE A 64 -8.72 1.59 -7.94
C ILE A 64 -9.28 2.62 -8.92
N LYS A 65 -8.42 3.40 -9.60
CA LYS A 65 -8.85 4.42 -10.57
C LYS A 65 -9.54 3.79 -11.80
N SER A 66 -9.10 2.62 -12.23
CA SER A 66 -9.64 1.92 -13.40
C SER A 66 -10.93 1.14 -13.11
N GLY A 67 -11.32 1.01 -11.84
CA GLY A 67 -12.50 0.24 -11.43
C GLY A 67 -12.43 -1.25 -11.79
N ARG A 68 -11.23 -1.79 -12.05
CA ARG A 68 -11.03 -3.17 -12.48
C ARG A 68 -11.00 -4.18 -11.35
#